data_AF-A0A6M0V393-F1
#
_entry.id   AF-A0A6M0V393-F1
#
_cell.length_a   1.000
_cell.length_b   1.000
_cell.length_c   1.000
_cell.angle_alpha   90.00
_cell.angle_beta   90.00
_cell.angle_gamma   90.00
#
_symmetry.space_group_name_H-M   'P 1'
#
loop_
_entity.id
_entity.type
_entity.pdbx_description
1 polymer ?
#
loop_
_entity_poly.entity_id
_entity_poly.type
_entity_poly.pdbx_seq_one_letter_code
_entity_poly.pdbx_strand_id
1 'polypeptide(L)'
;MREGKLMENNQVKIFFDESGKNNDRPTTMGALLIPNLVYENEIIKSFNNRLQKREFELHWKDYGGDSEKRNLILDFITTIMKFSSTFSFNIINYRKPNLQEGDKHIFEDMIYTKLPERILYGLLRQHGSDISINADIFIEKATEYDKRKLKQNIPHQLNIQAIYRGENYRIKNCYYKEKNEEIGVELVDIILGIVRTIILNKNTSKKYIARNELIVELLKDKNFNSFLSKIGYFEWSSDYELKKINFNYYIQLFLSNQESWINYLAQK
;
A
#
# COMPACT_ATOMS: atom_id res chain seq x y z
N MET A 1 21.76 32.89 -17.96
CA MET A 1 21.84 32.35 -16.59
C MET A 1 20.50 32.63 -15.93
N ARG A 2 19.65 31.61 -15.72
CA ARG A 2 18.42 31.78 -14.93
C ARG A 2 18.76 31.47 -13.48
N GLU A 3 18.49 32.43 -12.61
CA GLU A 3 18.64 32.33 -11.16
C GLU A 3 17.97 31.05 -10.66
N GLY A 4 18.72 30.24 -9.91
CA GLY A 4 18.23 29.00 -9.34
C GLY A 4 17.18 29.31 -8.28
N LYS A 5 15.90 29.16 -8.64
CA LYS A 5 14.80 29.11 -7.69
C LYS A 5 15.14 28.03 -6.66
N LEU A 6 15.31 28.40 -5.39
CA LEU A 6 15.49 27.46 -4.29
C LEU A 6 14.26 26.56 -4.25
N MET A 7 14.36 25.35 -4.80
CA MET A 7 13.30 24.37 -4.69
C MET A 7 13.33 23.78 -3.29
N GLU A 8 12.17 23.77 -2.62
CA GLU A 8 12.03 23.12 -1.34
C GLU A 8 12.12 21.60 -1.53
N ASN A 9 13.17 21.00 -0.97
CA ASN A 9 13.45 19.57 -1.08
C ASN A 9 12.65 18.81 -0.04
N ASN A 10 11.53 18.24 -0.45
CA ASN A 10 10.65 17.44 0.38
C ASN A 10 11.14 16.00 0.43
N GLN A 11 11.47 15.50 1.62
CA GLN A 11 11.90 14.12 1.80
C GLN A 11 10.71 13.23 2.13
N VAL A 12 10.60 12.09 1.44
CA VAL A 12 9.53 11.11 1.64
C VAL A 12 10.10 9.70 1.72
N LYS A 13 9.38 8.81 2.40
CA LYS A 13 9.63 7.37 2.38
C LYS A 13 8.47 6.67 1.69
N ILE A 14 8.78 5.71 0.83
CA ILE A 14 7.78 4.92 0.11
C ILE A 14 7.95 3.45 0.45
N PHE A 15 6.89 2.80 0.93
CA PHE A 15 6.87 1.39 1.29
C PHE A 15 6.07 0.62 0.26
N PHE A 16 6.52 -0.57 -0.14
CA PHE A 16 5.90 -1.37 -1.19
C PHE A 16 5.82 -2.84 -0.80
N ASP A 17 4.67 -3.46 -1.06
CA ASP A 17 4.45 -4.88 -0.90
C ASP A 17 3.37 -5.42 -1.87
N GLU A 18 3.27 -6.75 -1.96
CA GLU A 18 2.27 -7.50 -2.70
C GLU A 18 1.48 -8.42 -1.77
N SER A 19 0.17 -8.43 -1.93
CA SER A 19 -0.72 -9.36 -1.25
C SER A 19 -1.50 -10.21 -2.25
N GLY A 20 -1.58 -11.50 -1.94
CA GLY A 20 -2.09 -12.59 -2.79
C GLY A 20 -1.18 -12.93 -3.95
N LYS A 21 -1.21 -14.19 -4.36
CA LYS A 21 -0.45 -14.72 -5.50
C LYS A 21 -1.23 -15.83 -6.19
N ASN A 22 -0.93 -16.07 -7.46
CA ASN A 22 -1.51 -17.18 -8.25
C ASN A 22 -3.06 -17.15 -8.29
N ASN A 23 -3.70 -18.19 -7.74
CA ASN A 23 -5.16 -18.34 -7.70
C ASN A 23 -5.81 -17.63 -6.51
N ASP A 24 -5.03 -17.06 -5.59
CA ASP A 24 -5.54 -16.32 -4.43
C ASP A 24 -5.90 -14.88 -4.81
N ARG A 25 -7.14 -14.73 -5.30
CA ARG A 25 -7.73 -13.48 -5.79
C ARG A 25 -8.41 -12.66 -4.68
N PRO A 26 -8.48 -11.31 -4.81
CA PRO A 26 -7.83 -10.45 -5.82
C PRO A 26 -6.29 -10.54 -5.74
N THR A 27 -5.51 -9.96 -6.66
CA THR A 27 -4.03 -10.01 -6.56
C THR A 27 -3.52 -8.59 -6.64
N THR A 28 -2.95 -8.10 -5.55
CA THR A 28 -2.78 -6.66 -5.32
C THR A 28 -1.35 -6.31 -4.99
N MET A 29 -0.78 -5.32 -5.67
CA MET A 29 0.46 -4.65 -5.28
C MET A 29 0.12 -3.25 -4.81
N GLY A 30 0.78 -2.74 -3.78
CA GLY A 30 0.55 -1.38 -3.30
C GLY A 30 1.81 -0.71 -2.82
N ALA A 31 1.80 0.63 -2.88
CA ALA A 31 2.83 1.44 -2.24
C ALA A 31 2.25 2.63 -1.50
N LEU A 32 2.81 2.89 -0.32
CA LEU A 32 2.45 3.94 0.61
C LEU A 32 3.58 4.97 0.70
N LEU A 33 3.26 6.21 0.37
CA LEU A 33 4.14 7.35 0.57
C LEU A 33 3.80 8.01 1.91
N ILE A 34 4.82 8.19 2.74
CA ILE A 34 4.77 8.91 4.02
C ILE A 34 5.85 10.01 4.01
N PRO A 35 5.51 11.28 4.30
CA PRO A 35 6.49 12.33 4.48
C PRO A 35 7.50 11.99 5.59
N ASN A 36 8.78 12.29 5.38
CA ASN A 36 9.83 11.89 6.32
C ASN A 36 9.61 12.45 7.73
N LEU A 37 9.14 13.70 7.84
CA LEU A 37 8.82 14.31 9.13
C LEU A 37 7.77 13.51 9.92
N VAL A 38 6.79 12.95 9.23
CA VAL A 38 5.76 12.11 9.85
C VAL A 38 6.34 10.76 10.23
N TYR A 39 7.08 10.11 9.32
CA TYR A 39 7.68 8.80 9.58
C TYR A 39 8.67 8.83 10.75
N GLU A 40 9.39 9.94 10.90
CA GLU A 40 10.36 10.14 11.96
C GLU A 40 9.73 10.61 13.28
N ASN A 41 8.40 10.72 13.36
CA ASN A 41 7.69 11.03 14.59
C ASN A 41 7.84 9.91 15.62
N GLU A 42 7.93 10.27 16.91
CA GLU A 42 8.11 9.34 18.02
C GLU A 42 7.07 8.21 18.07
N ILE A 43 5.83 8.47 17.64
CA ILE A 43 4.78 7.46 17.58
C ILE A 43 5.15 6.34 16.60
N ILE A 44 5.50 6.68 15.35
CA ILE A 44 5.87 5.69 14.32
C ILE A 44 7.19 5.02 14.70
N LYS A 45 8.17 5.79 15.17
CA LYS A 45 9.45 5.27 15.67
C LYS A 45 9.27 4.25 16.79
N SER A 46 8.37 4.52 17.73
CA SER A 46 8.08 3.59 18.82
C SER A 46 7.59 2.25 18.29
N PHE A 47 6.60 2.24 17.38
CA PHE A 47 6.17 0.99 16.74
C PHE A 47 7.30 0.30 15.99
N ASN A 48 8.10 1.04 15.22
CA ASN A 48 9.22 0.47 14.47
C ASN A 48 10.27 -0.17 15.39
N ASN A 49 10.63 0.50 16.49
CA ASN A 49 11.59 -0.01 17.46
C ASN A 49 11.09 -1.28 18.15
N ARG A 50 9.81 -1.31 18.54
CA ARG A 50 9.18 -2.47 19.18
C ARG A 50 9.08 -3.66 18.20
N LEU A 51 8.74 -3.39 16.94
CA LEU A 51 8.74 -4.38 15.86
C LEU A 51 10.14 -4.99 15.67
N GLN A 52 11.18 -4.15 15.58
CA GLN A 52 12.57 -4.62 15.42
C GLN A 52 13.10 -5.41 16.63
N LYS A 53 12.62 -5.08 17.83
CA LYS A 53 12.86 -5.86 19.06
C LYS A 53 12.05 -7.15 19.14
N ARG A 54 11.19 -7.43 18.15
CA ARG A 54 10.28 -8.57 18.10
C ARG A 54 9.33 -8.64 19.30
N GLU A 55 8.91 -7.47 19.80
CA GLU A 55 7.90 -7.39 20.85
C GLU A 55 6.51 -7.78 20.33
N PHE A 56 6.29 -7.69 19.02
CA PHE A 56 5.09 -8.13 18.34
C PHE A 56 5.37 -8.47 16.87
N GLU A 57 4.43 -9.14 16.21
CA GLU A 57 4.40 -9.39 14.77
C GLU A 57 3.08 -8.89 14.18
N LEU A 58 3.14 -8.28 13.00
CA LEU A 58 1.98 -7.69 12.32
C LEU A 58 1.78 -8.33 10.95
N HIS A 59 0.94 -9.38 10.88
CA HIS A 59 0.61 -10.02 9.60
C HIS A 59 -0.89 -10.22 9.46
N TRP A 60 -1.49 -9.60 8.44
CA TRP A 60 -2.95 -9.69 8.24
C TRP A 60 -3.41 -11.13 7.98
N LYS A 61 -2.60 -11.90 7.25
CA LYS A 61 -2.89 -13.30 6.90
C LYS A 61 -3.11 -14.17 8.14
N ASP A 62 -2.46 -13.84 9.25
CA ASP A 62 -2.45 -14.64 10.47
C ASP A 62 -3.56 -14.25 11.44
N TYR A 63 -4.26 -13.14 11.19
CA TYR A 63 -5.45 -12.79 11.96
C TYR A 63 -6.64 -13.68 11.59
N GLY A 64 -7.20 -14.34 12.60
CA GLY A 64 -8.39 -15.20 12.48
C GLY A 64 -9.37 -15.13 13.65
N GLY A 65 -9.37 -14.03 14.40
CA GLY A 65 -10.29 -13.77 15.51
C GLY A 65 -9.67 -13.71 16.89
N ASP A 66 -8.36 -13.92 17.01
CA ASP A 66 -7.63 -13.76 18.27
C ASP A 66 -7.70 -12.33 18.82
N SER A 67 -8.01 -12.18 20.11
CA SER A 67 -8.28 -10.88 20.73
C SER A 67 -7.01 -10.03 20.88
N GLU A 68 -5.86 -10.65 21.14
CA GLU A 68 -4.58 -9.95 21.27
C GLU A 68 -4.18 -9.34 19.93
N LYS A 69 -4.17 -10.15 18.85
CA LYS A 69 -3.90 -9.64 17.49
C LYS A 69 -4.91 -8.61 17.03
N ARG A 70 -6.20 -8.80 17.36
CA ARG A 70 -7.25 -7.82 17.06
C ARG A 70 -6.92 -6.47 17.69
N ASN A 71 -6.61 -6.46 18.98
CA ASN A 71 -6.34 -5.23 19.73
C ASN A 71 -5.05 -4.57 19.25
N LEU A 72 -4.02 -5.35 18.93
CA LEU A 72 -2.78 -4.84 18.35
C LEU A 72 -3.01 -4.14 17.00
N ILE A 73 -3.76 -4.77 16.08
CA ILE A 73 -4.08 -4.17 14.78
C ILE A 73 -4.93 -2.91 14.96
N LEU A 74 -5.93 -2.94 15.85
CA LEU A 74 -6.76 -1.77 16.17
C LEU A 74 -5.90 -0.61 16.69
N ASP A 75 -5.08 -0.84 17.71
CA ASP A 75 -4.21 0.18 18.31
C ASP A 75 -3.24 0.75 17.28
N PHE A 76 -2.57 -0.13 16.53
CA PHE A 76 -1.63 0.26 15.50
C PHE A 76 -2.29 1.12 14.42
N ILE A 77 -3.36 0.64 13.78
CA ILE A 77 -4.01 1.36 12.69
C ILE A 77 -4.63 2.66 13.20
N THR A 78 -5.40 2.65 14.29
CA THR A 78 -6.03 3.87 14.80
C THR A 78 -5.00 4.92 15.22
N THR A 79 -3.85 4.50 15.75
CA THR A 79 -2.77 5.42 16.13
C THR A 79 -2.05 6.01 14.90
N ILE A 80 -1.68 5.17 13.93
CA ILE A 80 -1.00 5.65 12.73
C ILE A 80 -1.91 6.50 11.84
N MET A 81 -3.20 6.17 11.77
CA MET A 81 -4.15 6.89 10.91
C MET A 81 -4.44 8.32 11.35
N LYS A 82 -4.01 8.73 12.55
CA LYS A 82 -4.00 10.15 12.96
C LYS A 82 -3.22 11.04 11.98
N PHE A 83 -2.24 10.49 11.27
CA PHE A 83 -1.44 11.20 10.27
C PHE A 83 -1.88 10.97 8.82
N SER A 84 -2.96 10.22 8.61
CA SER A 84 -3.35 9.70 7.29
C SER A 84 -3.69 10.75 6.23
N SER A 85 -4.02 11.99 6.64
CA SER A 85 -4.21 13.12 5.71
C SER A 85 -2.94 13.48 4.93
N THR A 86 -1.77 13.06 5.41
CA THR A 86 -0.46 13.30 4.77
C THR A 86 0.03 12.10 3.96
N PHE A 87 -0.68 10.98 4.00
CA PHE A 87 -0.30 9.76 3.31
C PHE A 87 -0.85 9.76 1.87
N SER A 88 -0.18 9.04 0.99
CA SER A 88 -0.71 8.70 -0.33
C SER A 88 -0.51 7.21 -0.58
N PHE A 89 -1.57 6.51 -0.96
CA PHE A 89 -1.53 5.07 -1.17
C PHE A 89 -2.09 4.71 -2.54
N ASN A 90 -1.29 4.03 -3.35
CA ASN A 90 -1.70 3.51 -4.65
C ASN A 90 -1.69 1.97 -4.61
N ILE A 91 -2.73 1.36 -5.17
CA ILE A 91 -2.89 -0.10 -5.27
C ILE A 91 -3.26 -0.45 -6.71
N ILE A 92 -2.61 -1.47 -7.26
CA ILE A 92 -3.04 -2.12 -8.49
C ILE A 92 -3.53 -3.53 -8.16
N ASN A 93 -4.81 -3.81 -8.43
CA ASN A 93 -5.34 -5.16 -8.54
C ASN A 93 -5.17 -5.64 -10.00
N TYR A 94 -4.38 -6.69 -10.20
CA TYR A 94 -4.02 -7.15 -11.55
C TYR A 94 -4.54 -8.57 -11.83
N ARG A 95 -4.88 -8.84 -13.08
CA ARG A 95 -5.32 -10.16 -13.54
C ARG A 95 -4.40 -10.76 -14.58
N LYS A 96 -3.81 -11.92 -14.25
CA LYS A 96 -3.18 -12.80 -15.23
C LYS A 96 -4.15 -13.09 -16.39
N PRO A 97 -3.80 -12.69 -17.63
CA PRO A 97 -4.59 -13.01 -18.81
C PRO A 97 -4.43 -14.48 -19.19
N ASN A 98 -5.22 -14.92 -20.17
CA ASN A 98 -5.01 -16.21 -20.81
C ASN A 98 -3.74 -16.10 -21.67
N LEU A 99 -2.64 -16.68 -21.18
CA LEU A 99 -1.32 -16.64 -21.83
C LEU A 99 -1.06 -17.95 -22.57
N GLN A 100 -0.31 -17.88 -23.66
CA GLN A 100 0.32 -19.08 -24.23
C GLN A 100 1.42 -19.58 -23.29
N GLU A 101 1.72 -20.88 -23.32
CA GLU A 101 2.59 -21.54 -22.33
C GLU A 101 4.01 -20.92 -22.28
N GLY A 102 4.50 -20.38 -23.40
CA GLY A 102 5.78 -19.67 -23.51
C GLY A 102 5.82 -18.26 -22.91
N ASP A 103 4.68 -17.60 -22.71
CA ASP A 103 4.62 -16.19 -22.30
C ASP A 103 4.62 -16.00 -20.77
N LYS A 104 4.61 -17.09 -20.00
CA LYS A 104 4.51 -17.02 -18.53
C LYS A 104 5.66 -16.22 -17.91
N HIS A 105 6.89 -16.45 -18.38
CA HIS A 105 8.07 -15.72 -17.88
C HIS A 105 8.03 -14.24 -18.25
N ILE A 106 7.63 -13.93 -19.49
CA ILE A 106 7.48 -12.54 -19.96
C ILE A 106 6.42 -11.81 -19.14
N PHE A 107 5.31 -12.48 -18.83
CA PHE A 107 4.26 -11.92 -17.98
C PHE A 107 4.77 -11.66 -16.56
N GLU A 108 5.48 -12.60 -15.94
CA GLU A 108 6.06 -12.39 -14.61
C GLU A 108 7.08 -11.24 -14.64
N ASP A 109 7.90 -11.13 -15.69
CA ASP A 109 8.84 -10.01 -15.86
C ASP A 109 8.10 -8.68 -15.98
N MET A 110 7.03 -8.63 -16.76
CA MET A 110 6.19 -7.44 -16.87
C MET A 110 5.56 -7.08 -15.54
N ILE A 111 4.92 -8.03 -14.84
CA ILE A 111 4.25 -7.78 -13.55
C ILE A 111 5.25 -7.28 -12.52
N TYR A 112 6.36 -8.00 -12.34
CA TYR A 112 7.32 -7.70 -11.29
C TYR A 112 8.29 -6.58 -11.64
N THR A 113 8.24 -5.99 -12.83
CA THR A 113 9.00 -4.76 -13.16
C THR A 113 8.10 -3.56 -13.39
N LYS A 114 7.08 -3.69 -14.25
CA LYS A 114 6.24 -2.58 -14.70
C LYS A 114 5.16 -2.17 -13.72
N LEU A 115 4.58 -3.10 -12.94
CA LEU A 115 3.58 -2.70 -11.95
C LEU A 115 4.21 -1.95 -10.77
N PRO A 116 5.33 -2.41 -10.16
CA PRO A 116 6.03 -1.63 -9.15
C PRO A 116 6.43 -0.23 -9.66
N GLU A 117 7.03 -0.14 -10.86
CA GLU A 117 7.38 1.13 -11.51
C GLU A 117 6.16 2.07 -11.60
N ARG A 118 5.02 1.58 -12.11
CA ARG A 118 3.79 2.37 -12.29
C ARG A 118 3.19 2.84 -10.97
N ILE A 119 3.17 2.00 -9.95
CA ILE A 119 2.63 2.33 -8.62
C ILE A 119 3.45 3.47 -8.02
N LEU A 120 4.78 3.31 -8.01
CA LEU A 120 5.72 4.27 -7.43
C LEU A 120 5.71 5.60 -8.20
N TYR A 121 5.76 5.55 -9.54
CA TYR A 121 5.63 6.75 -10.38
C TYR A 121 4.31 7.49 -10.10
N GLY A 122 3.21 6.76 -9.89
CA GLY A 122 1.91 7.33 -9.56
C GLY A 122 1.87 8.11 -8.24
N LEU A 123 2.77 7.82 -7.29
CA LEU A 123 2.90 8.57 -6.04
C LEU A 123 3.80 9.81 -6.18
N LEU A 124 4.73 9.77 -7.13
CA LEU A 124 5.82 10.75 -7.27
C LEU A 124 5.55 11.85 -8.30
N ARG A 125 4.59 11.66 -9.20
CA ARG A 125 4.29 12.62 -10.27
C ARG A 125 3.32 13.72 -9.84
N GLN A 126 3.24 14.78 -10.64
CA GLN A 126 2.19 15.82 -10.57
C GLN A 126 2.21 16.72 -9.30
N HIS A 127 3.37 16.89 -8.67
CA HIS A 127 3.52 17.80 -7.51
C HIS A 127 3.82 19.26 -7.87
N GLY A 128 3.69 19.63 -9.15
CA GLY A 128 3.94 20.98 -9.65
C GLY A 128 5.43 21.30 -9.86
N SER A 129 5.70 22.44 -10.51
CA SER A 129 7.06 22.83 -10.90
C SER A 129 7.93 23.39 -9.76
N ASP A 130 7.30 23.71 -8.63
CA ASP A 130 7.92 24.48 -7.55
C ASP A 130 8.35 23.61 -6.36
N ILE A 131 8.05 22.31 -6.42
CA ILE A 131 8.32 21.33 -5.37
C ILE A 131 9.26 20.28 -5.94
N SER A 132 10.26 19.87 -5.15
CA SER A 132 11.15 18.77 -5.47
C SER A 132 11.02 17.66 -4.43
N ILE A 133 10.82 16.42 -4.86
CA ILE A 133 10.70 15.26 -3.96
C ILE A 133 11.97 14.43 -3.98
N ASN A 134 12.53 14.14 -2.81
CA ASN A 134 13.57 13.13 -2.64
C ASN A 134 12.98 11.92 -1.92
N ALA A 135 13.03 10.75 -2.54
CA ALA A 135 12.38 9.55 -2.03
C ALA A 135 13.38 8.43 -1.71
N ASP A 136 13.18 7.80 -0.55
CA ASP A 136 13.73 6.50 -0.21
C ASP A 136 12.65 5.43 -0.32
N ILE A 137 12.96 4.32 -0.99
CA ILE A 137 12.00 3.24 -1.26
C ILE A 137 12.35 2.00 -0.44
N PHE A 138 11.35 1.38 0.18
CA PHE A 138 11.46 0.18 1.00
C PHE A 138 10.53 -0.88 0.42
N ILE A 139 11.08 -1.99 -0.06
CA ILE A 139 10.37 -3.08 -0.72
C ILE A 139 10.47 -4.32 0.16
N GLU A 140 9.34 -4.96 0.45
CA GLU A 140 9.34 -6.29 1.11
C GLU A 140 10.19 -7.27 0.29
N LYS A 141 11.08 -7.99 0.96
CA LYS A 141 11.99 -8.89 0.27
C LYS A 141 11.23 -10.10 -0.29
N ALA A 142 11.34 -10.30 -1.59
CA ALA A 142 10.81 -11.48 -2.26
C ALA A 142 11.75 -11.97 -3.36
N THR A 143 11.75 -13.28 -3.59
CA THR A 143 12.61 -13.93 -4.59
C THR A 143 12.35 -13.37 -5.99
N GLU A 144 11.09 -13.07 -6.32
CA GLU A 144 10.68 -12.53 -7.62
C GLU A 144 11.27 -11.13 -7.88
N TYR A 145 11.42 -10.33 -6.82
CA TYR A 145 12.02 -8.99 -6.87
C TYR A 145 13.55 -9.06 -6.92
N ASP A 146 14.16 -9.94 -6.13
CA ASP A 146 15.61 -10.18 -6.14
C ASP A 146 16.10 -10.63 -7.53
N LYS A 147 15.43 -11.62 -8.12
CA LYS A 147 15.75 -12.15 -9.46
C LYS A 147 15.74 -11.05 -10.53
N ARG A 148 14.88 -10.05 -10.38
CA ARG A 148 14.69 -8.93 -11.32
C ARG A 148 15.42 -7.66 -10.91
N LYS A 149 16.22 -7.72 -9.84
CA LYS A 149 17.06 -6.60 -9.37
C LYS A 149 16.27 -5.30 -9.20
N LEU A 150 15.05 -5.37 -8.65
CA LEU A 150 14.19 -4.18 -8.48
C LEU A 150 14.89 -3.08 -7.68
N LYS A 151 15.62 -3.44 -6.62
CA LYS A 151 16.41 -2.48 -5.81
C LYS A 151 17.32 -1.59 -6.66
N GLN A 152 17.89 -2.12 -7.74
CA GLN A 152 18.75 -1.39 -8.67
C GLN A 152 17.95 -0.74 -9.80
N ASN A 153 17.01 -1.49 -10.37
CA ASN A 153 16.27 -1.08 -11.56
C ASN A 153 15.26 0.04 -11.30
N ILE A 154 14.56 0.00 -10.16
CA ILE A 154 13.52 1.00 -9.81
C ILE A 154 14.11 2.41 -9.69
N PRO A 155 15.18 2.67 -8.89
CA PRO A 155 15.80 4.00 -8.85
C PRO A 155 16.26 4.48 -10.22
N HIS A 156 16.88 3.60 -11.01
CA HIS A 156 17.38 3.95 -12.35
C HIS A 156 16.25 4.34 -13.30
N GLN A 157 15.22 3.51 -13.41
CA GLN A 157 14.08 3.72 -14.31
C GLN A 157 13.27 4.95 -13.90
N LEU A 158 12.93 5.09 -12.62
CA LEU A 158 12.14 6.23 -12.15
C LEU A 158 12.90 7.55 -12.29
N ASN A 159 14.22 7.58 -12.07
CA ASN A 159 15.02 8.79 -12.27
C ASN A 159 15.15 9.16 -13.76
N ILE A 160 15.29 8.17 -14.66
CA ILE A 160 15.22 8.42 -16.12
C ILE A 160 13.86 9.00 -16.49
N GLN A 161 12.79 8.39 -15.98
CA GLN A 161 11.42 8.84 -16.24
C GLN A 161 11.20 10.27 -15.76
N ALA A 162 11.75 10.64 -14.60
CA ALA A 162 11.68 12.00 -14.06
C ALA A 162 12.28 13.01 -15.05
N ILE A 163 13.49 12.73 -15.55
CA ILE A 163 14.18 13.58 -16.53
C ILE A 163 13.38 13.65 -17.85
N TYR A 164 12.96 12.50 -18.37
CA TYR A 164 12.23 12.42 -19.64
C TYR A 164 10.90 13.20 -19.60
N ARG A 165 10.22 13.21 -18.45
CA ARG A 165 8.90 13.85 -18.29
C ARG A 165 8.96 15.24 -17.68
N GLY A 166 10.14 15.73 -17.29
CA GLY A 166 10.28 17.00 -16.58
C GLY A 166 9.62 16.98 -15.19
N GLU A 167 9.60 15.83 -14.52
CA GLU A 167 9.05 15.69 -13.17
C GLU A 167 10.13 16.00 -12.13
N ASN A 168 9.76 16.73 -11.08
CA ASN A 168 10.68 17.16 -10.04
C ASN A 168 10.75 16.15 -8.88
N TYR A 169 11.19 14.93 -9.16
CA TYR A 169 11.50 13.97 -8.10
C TYR A 169 12.82 13.24 -8.36
N ARG A 170 13.40 12.71 -7.29
CA ARG A 170 14.58 11.86 -7.34
C ARG A 170 14.50 10.74 -6.32
N ILE A 171 14.68 9.52 -6.80
CA ILE A 171 14.91 8.36 -5.93
C ILE A 171 16.36 8.40 -5.47
N LYS A 172 16.57 8.45 -4.15
CA LYS A 172 17.88 8.47 -3.52
C LYS A 172 18.35 7.05 -3.26
N ASN A 173 17.55 6.28 -2.55
CA ASN A 173 17.87 4.92 -2.18
C ASN A 173 16.68 3.99 -2.37
N CYS A 174 16.98 2.70 -2.55
CA CYS A 174 16.00 1.64 -2.50
C CYS A 174 16.56 0.50 -1.66
N TYR A 175 15.74 -0.09 -0.80
CA TYR A 175 16.12 -1.13 0.15
C TYR A 175 15.15 -2.29 0.05
N TYR A 176 15.67 -3.51 0.16
CA TYR A 176 14.85 -4.65 0.53
C TYR A 176 14.79 -4.74 2.05
N LYS A 177 13.63 -5.07 2.57
CA LYS A 177 13.36 -5.25 3.99
C LYS A 177 12.83 -6.64 4.22
N GLU A 178 13.39 -7.34 5.21
CA GLU A 178 12.80 -8.58 5.69
C GLU A 178 11.56 -8.25 6.53
N LYS A 179 10.70 -9.26 6.71
CA LYS A 179 9.58 -9.17 7.65
C LYS A 179 10.01 -8.67 9.02
N ASN A 180 9.19 -7.82 9.61
CA ASN A 180 9.39 -7.19 10.92
C ASN A 180 10.63 -6.27 11.00
N GLU A 181 11.22 -5.83 9.88
CA GLU A 181 12.32 -4.84 9.90
C GLU A 181 11.84 -3.39 9.78
N GLU A 182 10.73 -3.15 9.11
CA GLU A 182 10.25 -1.81 8.77
C GLU A 182 8.73 -1.71 8.89
N ILE A 183 8.25 -0.94 9.86
CA ILE A 183 6.82 -0.83 10.19
C ILE A 183 5.98 -0.29 9.02
N GLY A 184 6.58 0.55 8.17
CA GLY A 184 5.91 1.04 6.97
C GLY A 184 5.58 -0.06 5.97
N VAL A 185 6.39 -1.14 5.90
CA VAL A 185 6.12 -2.30 5.03
C VAL A 185 4.98 -3.14 5.61
N GLU A 186 4.99 -3.40 6.92
CA GLU A 186 3.91 -4.13 7.59
C GLU A 186 2.56 -3.38 7.51
N LEU A 187 2.60 -2.05 7.53
CA LEU A 187 1.41 -1.23 7.30
C LEU A 187 0.84 -1.45 5.88
N VAL A 188 1.69 -1.59 4.87
CA VAL A 188 1.24 -1.91 3.51
C VAL A 188 0.61 -3.30 3.46
N ASP A 189 1.21 -4.34 4.06
CA ASP A 189 0.60 -5.68 4.14
C ASP A 189 -0.79 -5.63 4.77
N ILE A 190 -0.92 -4.94 5.91
CA ILE A 190 -2.21 -4.83 6.61
C ILE A 190 -3.26 -4.13 5.74
N ILE A 191 -2.93 -2.98 5.15
CA ILE A 191 -3.91 -2.24 4.34
C ILE A 191 -4.27 -3.05 3.08
N LEU A 192 -3.31 -3.68 2.40
CA LEU A 192 -3.59 -4.57 1.27
C LEU A 192 -4.50 -5.73 1.72
N GLY A 193 -4.22 -6.34 2.86
CA GLY A 193 -5.04 -7.37 3.48
C GLY A 193 -6.49 -6.94 3.74
N ILE A 194 -6.68 -5.73 4.29
CA ILE A 194 -7.99 -5.12 4.51
C ILE A 194 -8.70 -4.89 3.18
N VAL A 195 -8.03 -4.27 2.20
CA VAL A 195 -8.58 -4.00 0.86
C VAL A 195 -9.06 -5.28 0.19
N ARG A 196 -8.24 -6.34 0.22
CA ARG A 196 -8.63 -7.67 -0.30
C ARG A 196 -9.87 -8.22 0.40
N THR A 197 -9.92 -8.10 1.73
CA THR A 197 -11.05 -8.60 2.52
C THR A 197 -12.35 -7.87 2.17
N ILE A 198 -12.30 -6.54 2.03
CA ILE A 198 -13.42 -5.71 1.61
C ILE A 198 -13.91 -6.12 0.21
N ILE A 199 -13.01 -6.29 -0.76
CA ILE A 199 -13.36 -6.70 -2.13
C ILE A 199 -14.00 -8.10 -2.13
N LEU A 200 -13.45 -9.04 -1.35
CA LEU A 200 -13.96 -10.41 -1.30
C LEU A 200 -15.30 -10.50 -0.58
N ASN A 201 -15.50 -9.69 0.46
CA ASN A 201 -16.70 -9.65 1.31
C ASN A 201 -17.24 -11.05 1.65
N LYS A 202 -16.35 -11.99 1.96
CA LYS A 202 -16.71 -13.38 2.28
C LYS A 202 -17.18 -13.44 3.73
N ASN A 203 -18.26 -14.19 3.98
CA ASN A 203 -18.75 -14.54 5.32
C ASN A 203 -18.80 -16.06 5.57
N THR A 204 -17.98 -16.82 4.83
CA THR A 204 -18.09 -18.29 4.79
C THR A 204 -17.37 -19.02 5.92
N SER A 205 -16.57 -18.32 6.75
CA SER A 205 -15.85 -18.94 7.86
C SER A 205 -15.69 -17.99 9.03
N LYS A 206 -15.51 -18.54 10.24
CA LYS A 206 -15.23 -17.76 11.46
C LYS A 206 -14.06 -16.77 11.27
N LYS A 207 -13.02 -17.21 10.56
CA LYS A 207 -11.85 -16.37 10.22
C LYS A 207 -12.25 -15.16 9.35
N TYR A 208 -13.11 -15.34 8.36
CA TYR A 208 -13.57 -14.24 7.51
C TYR A 208 -14.52 -13.31 8.26
N ILE A 209 -15.43 -13.85 9.06
CA ILE A 209 -16.35 -13.07 9.89
C ILE A 209 -15.56 -12.16 10.85
N ALA A 210 -14.59 -12.71 11.58
CA ALA A 210 -13.76 -11.93 12.51
C ALA A 210 -12.97 -10.80 11.81
N ARG A 211 -12.47 -11.06 10.58
CA ARG A 211 -11.83 -10.03 9.77
C ARG A 211 -12.79 -8.93 9.36
N ASN A 212 -14.00 -9.28 8.95
CA ASN A 212 -15.02 -8.30 8.57
C ASN A 212 -15.41 -7.45 9.77
N GLU A 213 -15.62 -8.06 10.95
CA GLU A 213 -15.90 -7.34 12.20
C GLU A 213 -14.78 -6.37 12.58
N LEU A 214 -13.51 -6.79 12.48
CA LEU A 214 -12.37 -5.91 12.71
C LEU A 214 -12.34 -4.74 11.73
N ILE A 215 -12.62 -4.98 10.44
CA ILE A 215 -12.65 -3.92 9.43
C ILE A 215 -13.80 -2.95 9.70
N VAL A 216 -14.98 -3.44 10.07
CA VAL A 216 -16.10 -2.56 10.47
C VAL A 216 -15.71 -1.67 11.64
N GLU A 217 -15.03 -2.23 12.64
CA GLU A 217 -14.55 -1.44 13.79
C GLU A 217 -13.53 -0.37 13.36
N LEU A 218 -12.56 -0.73 12.51
CA LEU A 218 -11.60 0.22 11.95
C LEU A 218 -12.29 1.33 11.14
N LEU A 219 -13.32 1.01 10.34
CA LEU A 219 -14.04 1.97 9.51
C LEU A 219 -14.94 2.93 10.30
N LYS A 220 -15.17 2.68 11.59
CA LYS A 220 -15.78 3.67 12.50
C LYS A 220 -14.82 4.83 12.80
N ASP A 221 -13.50 4.60 12.74
CA ASP A 221 -12.52 5.67 12.82
C ASP A 221 -12.57 6.54 11.55
N LYS A 222 -12.81 7.84 11.75
CA LYS A 222 -12.99 8.80 10.64
C LYS A 222 -11.73 8.96 9.80
N ASN A 223 -10.55 8.87 10.42
CA ASN A 223 -9.30 9.05 9.70
C ASN A 223 -9.01 7.85 8.80
N PHE A 224 -9.16 6.63 9.32
CA PHE A 224 -9.01 5.41 8.54
C PHE A 224 -10.02 5.32 7.39
N ASN A 225 -11.30 5.62 7.66
CA ASN A 225 -12.32 5.62 6.62
C ASN A 225 -12.05 6.67 5.52
N SER A 226 -11.67 7.89 5.92
CA SER A 226 -11.30 8.98 4.99
C SER A 226 -10.08 8.60 4.15
N PHE A 227 -9.06 7.98 4.77
CA PHE A 227 -7.87 7.48 4.09
C PHE A 227 -8.22 6.41 3.06
N LEU A 228 -8.95 5.37 3.48
CA LEU A 228 -9.27 4.23 2.63
C LEU A 228 -10.16 4.64 1.44
N SER A 229 -11.05 5.61 1.64
CA SER A 229 -11.91 6.17 0.59
C SER A 229 -11.15 6.98 -0.47
N LYS A 230 -9.92 7.43 -0.16
CA LYS A 230 -9.10 8.30 -1.03
C LYS A 230 -7.93 7.58 -1.71
N ILE A 231 -7.74 6.29 -1.45
CA ILE A 231 -6.65 5.53 -2.06
C ILE A 231 -6.76 5.55 -3.59
N GLY A 232 -5.62 5.59 -4.27
CA GLY A 232 -5.54 5.36 -5.71
C GLY A 232 -5.66 3.87 -6.00
N TYR A 233 -6.88 3.35 -6.07
CA TYR A 233 -7.12 1.96 -6.45
C TYR A 233 -7.32 1.84 -7.97
N PHE A 234 -6.55 0.94 -8.58
CA PHE A 234 -6.53 0.71 -10.02
C PHE A 234 -6.71 -0.78 -10.32
N GLU A 235 -7.33 -1.06 -11.45
CA GLU A 235 -7.49 -2.42 -11.95
C GLU A 235 -6.78 -2.58 -13.30
N TRP A 236 -6.17 -3.75 -13.48
CA TRP A 236 -5.52 -4.12 -14.74
C TRP A 236 -5.99 -5.51 -15.20
N SER A 237 -6.61 -5.56 -16.37
CA SER A 237 -7.10 -6.77 -17.04
C SER A 237 -6.56 -6.93 -18.47
N SER A 238 -5.31 -6.54 -18.70
CA SER A 238 -4.69 -6.48 -20.05
C SER A 238 -5.26 -5.40 -20.96
N ASP A 239 -5.91 -4.40 -20.37
CA ASP A 239 -6.35 -3.20 -21.07
C ASP A 239 -5.18 -2.25 -21.37
N TYR A 240 -5.40 -1.36 -22.34
CA TYR A 240 -4.41 -0.36 -22.77
C TYR A 240 -3.99 0.59 -21.63
N GLU A 241 -4.91 0.84 -20.68
CA GLU A 241 -4.70 1.78 -19.56
C GLU A 241 -5.10 1.15 -18.23
N LEU A 242 -4.44 1.60 -17.15
CA LEU A 242 -4.86 1.25 -15.79
C LEU A 242 -6.17 1.96 -15.48
N LYS A 243 -7.22 1.19 -15.22
CA LYS A 243 -8.53 1.75 -14.89
C LYS A 243 -8.55 2.19 -13.43
N LYS A 244 -8.65 3.49 -13.18
CA LYS A 244 -8.88 4.00 -11.81
C LYS A 244 -10.31 3.68 -11.39
N ILE A 245 -10.45 3.05 -10.24
CA ILE A 245 -11.75 2.70 -9.65
C ILE A 245 -11.88 3.43 -8.31
N ASN A 246 -13.04 4.04 -8.06
CA ASN A 246 -13.32 4.65 -6.77
C ASN A 246 -13.54 3.54 -5.72
N PHE A 247 -12.55 3.35 -4.85
CA PHE A 247 -12.58 2.28 -3.85
C PHE A 247 -13.73 2.44 -2.83
N ASN A 248 -14.26 3.65 -2.64
CA ASN A 248 -15.40 3.87 -1.77
C ASN A 248 -16.62 3.01 -2.17
N TYR A 249 -16.80 2.67 -3.46
CA TYR A 249 -17.89 1.76 -3.85
C TYR A 249 -17.76 0.37 -3.22
N TYR A 250 -16.54 -0.18 -3.13
CA TYR A 250 -16.30 -1.44 -2.44
C TYR A 250 -16.55 -1.32 -0.94
N ILE A 251 -16.13 -0.20 -0.33
CA ILE A 251 -16.38 0.07 1.10
C ILE A 251 -17.89 0.09 1.38
N GLN A 252 -18.67 0.84 0.59
CA GLN A 252 -20.11 0.94 0.79
C GLN A 252 -20.82 -0.41 0.60
N LEU A 253 -20.46 -1.16 -0.44
CA LEU A 253 -21.02 -2.49 -0.67
C LEU A 253 -20.61 -3.49 0.42
N PHE A 254 -19.39 -3.39 0.94
CA PHE A 254 -18.94 -4.19 2.06
C PHE A 254 -19.78 -3.88 3.30
N LEU A 255 -19.87 -2.60 3.68
CA LEU A 255 -20.57 -2.12 4.87
C LEU A 255 -22.08 -2.38 4.83
N SER A 256 -22.72 -2.29 3.65
CA SER A 256 -24.15 -2.58 3.50
C SER A 256 -24.50 -4.05 3.79
N ASN A 257 -23.50 -4.93 3.81
CA ASN A 257 -23.64 -6.35 4.13
C ASN A 257 -23.21 -6.69 5.57
N GLN A 258 -22.89 -5.68 6.41
CA GLN A 258 -22.48 -5.89 7.80
C GLN A 258 -23.56 -5.40 8.77
N GLU A 259 -24.20 -6.34 9.46
CA GLU A 259 -25.26 -6.03 10.45
C GLU A 259 -24.77 -5.07 11.53
N SER A 260 -23.53 -5.26 12.02
CA SER A 260 -22.91 -4.40 13.03
C SER A 260 -22.74 -2.95 12.58
N TRP A 261 -22.56 -2.70 11.28
CA TRP A 261 -22.49 -1.36 10.72
C TRP A 261 -23.88 -0.72 10.61
N ILE A 262 -24.87 -1.48 10.14
CA ILE A 262 -26.26 -0.99 10.04
C ILE A 262 -26.79 -0.59 11.42
N ASN A 263 -26.55 -1.42 12.44
CA ASN A 263 -26.92 -1.13 13.82
C ASN A 263 -26.21 0.11 14.37
N TYR A 264 -24.93 0.30 14.03
CA TYR A 264 -24.18 1.50 14.40
C TYR A 264 -24.76 2.78 13.79
N LEU A 265 -25.22 2.73 12.53
CA LEU A 265 -25.87 3.86 11.89
C LEU A 265 -27.24 4.19 12.50
N ALA A 266 -28.01 3.17 12.90
CA ALA A 266 -29.33 3.37 13.52
C ALA A 266 -29.28 4.02 14.91
N GLN A 267 -28.10 4.02 15.56
CA GLN A 267 -27.89 4.59 16.90
C GLN A 267 -27.33 6.02 16.88
N LYS A 268 -26.99 6.55 15.71
CA LYS A 268 -26.51 7.94 15.54
C LYS A 268 -27.63 8.91 15.30
#